data_AF-A0A2E4RCE9-F1
#
_entry.id   AF-A0A2E4RCE9-F1
#
_cell.length_a   1.000
_cell.length_b   1.000
_cell.length_c   1.000
_cell.angle_alpha   90.00
_cell.angle_beta   90.00
_cell.angle_gamma   90.00
#
_symmetry.space_group_name_H-M   'P 1'
#
loop_
_entity.id
_entity.type
_entity.pdbx_description
1 polymer ?
#
loop_
_entity_poly.entity_id
_entity_poly.type
_entity_poly.pdbx_seq_one_letter_code
_entity_poly.pdbx_strand_id
1 'polypeptide(L)'
;MNESVSFHAEPHAVFGQLAPDDLAQLRYAKALLEHPGLATRITSVIGMPIEKGLARLPASWSNKIGEVTEKALRKASNAALYTLTDTPGKAASNRWHQVGVAVSGGVGGFFGLGALAVELPISTTIMLRSVADVARSHGESLSSEDTRRACIEVFALGGKTQDDDAAESGYFAVRTVLAQSITEAGRYVAEKGLVEQGAPIMVRLIAKVAKRFGVQVTEKMAAQAIPAIGAAGGAAINTLFMDHFQEMAQGHFTVRKLERQYGVELVRKVYEALPNEPRRRARVRSATRR
;
A
#
# COMPACT_ATOMS: atom_id res chain seq x y z
N MET A 1 39.67 24.63 20.88
CA MET A 1 38.74 25.31 19.95
C MET A 1 37.87 24.22 19.34
N ASN A 2 36.63 24.15 19.82
CA ASN A 2 35.67 23.10 19.53
C ASN A 2 34.44 23.78 18.94
N GLU A 3 34.21 23.64 17.64
CA GLU A 3 32.94 24.02 17.00
C GLU A 3 32.35 22.78 16.34
N SER A 4 31.70 21.97 17.17
CA SER A 4 30.67 21.04 16.73
C SER A 4 29.40 21.85 16.50
N VAL A 5 29.17 22.27 15.25
CA VAL A 5 27.91 22.92 14.83
C VAL A 5 26.79 21.88 14.88
N SER A 6 25.96 21.99 15.91
CA SER A 6 24.71 21.24 16.02
C SER A 6 23.67 21.83 15.08
N PHE A 7 23.31 21.10 14.03
CA PHE A 7 22.24 21.47 13.11
C PHE A 7 20.89 20.98 13.65
N HIS A 8 20.45 21.53 14.79
CA HIS A 8 19.06 21.43 15.22
C HIS A 8 18.30 22.64 14.68
N ALA A 9 17.83 22.54 13.44
CA ALA A 9 16.81 23.47 12.96
C ALA A 9 15.59 23.31 13.86
N GLU A 10 15.15 24.38 14.52
CA GLU A 10 13.98 24.33 15.40
C GLU A 10 12.76 23.77 14.64
N PRO A 11 11.93 22.92 15.26
CA PRO A 11 10.78 22.29 14.59
C PRO A 11 9.87 23.31 13.88
N HIS A 12 9.72 24.50 14.46
CA HIS A 12 8.96 25.62 13.87
C HIS A 12 9.52 26.11 12.53
N ALA A 13 10.86 26.13 12.37
CA ALA A 13 11.52 26.57 11.13
C ALA A 13 11.43 25.52 10.01
N VAL A 14 11.30 24.24 10.35
CA VAL A 14 11.11 23.15 9.36
C VAL A 14 9.67 23.14 8.84
N PHE A 15 8.68 23.33 9.73
CA PHE A 15 7.27 23.33 9.35
C PHE A 15 6.84 24.57 8.55
N GLY A 16 7.49 25.71 8.73
CA GLY A 16 7.19 26.95 8.01
C GLY A 16 7.57 26.94 6.51
N GLN A 17 8.19 25.86 6.03
CA GLN A 17 8.63 25.72 4.63
C GLN A 17 7.54 25.15 3.70
N LEU A 18 6.44 24.64 4.27
CA LEU A 18 5.24 24.23 3.53
C LEU A 18 4.10 25.19 3.83
N ALA A 19 3.22 25.40 2.86
CA ALA A 19 1.95 26.09 3.12
C ALA A 19 1.15 25.33 4.21
N PRO A 20 0.38 26.03 5.07
CA PRO A 20 -0.35 25.40 6.18
C PRO A 20 -1.24 24.22 5.75
N ASP A 21 -1.93 24.34 4.62
CA ASP A 21 -2.80 23.29 4.07
C ASP A 21 -2.02 22.08 3.54
N ASP A 22 -0.82 22.31 3.01
CA ASP A 22 0.07 21.25 2.51
C ASP A 22 0.74 20.51 3.66
N LEU A 23 1.09 21.23 4.73
CA LEU A 23 1.56 20.63 5.97
C LEU A 23 0.45 19.78 6.63
N ALA A 24 -0.81 20.24 6.59
CA ALA A 24 -1.95 19.46 7.07
C ALA A 24 -2.21 18.20 6.23
N GLN A 25 -2.10 18.31 4.90
CA GLN A 25 -2.14 17.17 3.98
C GLN A 25 -1.00 16.17 4.27
N LEU A 26 0.23 16.64 4.52
CA LEU A 26 1.37 15.78 4.83
C LEU A 26 1.20 15.06 6.16
N ARG A 27 0.69 15.75 7.19
CA ARG A 27 0.30 15.13 8.47
C ARG A 27 -0.73 14.05 8.28
N TYR A 28 -1.78 14.32 7.51
CA TYR A 28 -2.81 13.34 7.21
C TYR A 28 -2.26 12.13 6.46
N ALA A 29 -1.40 12.35 5.46
CA ALA A 29 -0.73 11.29 4.72
C ALA A 29 0.15 10.42 5.62
N LYS A 30 0.93 11.04 6.52
CA LYS A 30 1.74 10.35 7.52
C LYS A 30 0.87 9.48 8.43
N ALA A 31 -0.24 10.02 8.92
CA ALA A 31 -1.20 9.24 9.70
C ALA A 31 -1.69 8.03 8.89
N LEU A 32 -2.09 8.18 7.62
CA LEU A 32 -2.51 7.01 6.83
C LEU A 32 -1.41 5.95 6.70
N LEU A 33 -0.17 6.37 6.43
CA LEU A 33 0.96 5.50 6.09
C LEU A 33 1.63 4.80 7.29
N GLU A 34 1.62 5.43 8.48
CA GLU A 34 2.36 4.98 9.67
C GLU A 34 1.45 4.37 10.76
N HIS A 35 0.18 4.13 10.45
CA HIS A 35 -0.84 3.65 11.39
C HIS A 35 -1.11 2.16 11.37
N PRO A 36 -1.89 1.62 12.35
CA PRO A 36 -1.87 0.21 12.69
C PRO A 36 -2.03 -0.65 11.47
N GLY A 37 -1.11 -1.62 11.37
CA GLY A 37 -1.11 -2.60 10.30
C GLY A 37 -2.48 -3.28 10.19
N LEU A 38 -2.71 -3.86 9.02
CA LEU A 38 -3.95 -4.55 8.70
C LEU A 38 -4.34 -5.56 9.80
N ALA A 39 -3.35 -6.27 10.37
CA ALA A 39 -3.56 -7.17 11.48
C ALA A 39 -4.30 -6.55 12.69
N THR A 40 -3.89 -5.36 13.11
CA THR A 40 -4.52 -4.67 14.24
C THR A 40 -5.95 -4.26 13.91
N ARG A 41 -6.22 -3.84 12.67
CA ARG A 41 -7.56 -3.45 12.20
C ARG A 41 -8.51 -4.64 12.18
N ILE A 42 -8.06 -5.75 11.62
CA ILE A 42 -8.79 -7.02 11.61
C ILE A 42 -9.10 -7.47 13.04
N THR A 43 -8.11 -7.43 13.95
CA THR A 43 -8.29 -7.76 15.37
C THR A 43 -9.32 -6.85 16.04
N SER A 44 -9.31 -5.55 15.74
CA SER A 44 -10.25 -4.58 16.32
C SER A 44 -11.72 -4.82 15.93
N VAL A 45 -11.95 -5.43 14.75
CA VAL A 45 -13.29 -5.71 14.24
C VAL A 45 -13.77 -7.10 14.68
N ILE A 46 -12.89 -8.09 14.67
CA ILE A 46 -13.25 -9.49 14.98
C ILE A 46 -13.17 -9.76 16.50
N GLY A 47 -12.45 -8.93 17.25
CA GLY A 47 -12.29 -9.08 18.71
C GLY A 47 -11.38 -10.24 19.11
N MET A 48 -10.66 -10.85 18.16
CA MET A 48 -9.73 -11.94 18.40
C MET A 48 -8.36 -11.67 17.80
N PRO A 49 -7.26 -12.03 18.52
CA PRO A 49 -5.91 -11.90 17.98
C PRO A 49 -5.71 -12.79 16.75
N ILE A 50 -5.07 -12.24 15.71
CA ILE A 50 -4.80 -12.94 14.44
C ILE A 50 -3.86 -14.13 14.63
N GLU A 51 -3.01 -14.07 15.65
CA GLU A 51 -2.07 -15.13 16.01
C GLU A 51 -2.81 -16.47 16.23
N LYS A 52 -4.05 -16.44 16.72
CA LYS A 52 -4.90 -17.64 16.86
C LYS A 52 -5.31 -18.26 15.52
N GLY A 53 -5.44 -17.44 14.48
CA GLY A 53 -5.67 -17.87 13.11
C GLY A 53 -4.38 -18.40 12.48
N LEU A 54 -3.27 -17.70 12.71
CA LEU A 54 -1.95 -18.08 12.20
C LEU A 54 -1.50 -19.44 12.75
N ALA A 55 -1.74 -19.72 14.04
CA ALA A 55 -1.45 -21.01 14.68
C ALA A 55 -2.22 -22.20 14.07
N ARG A 56 -3.29 -21.94 13.31
CA ARG A 56 -4.07 -22.96 12.60
C ARG A 56 -3.70 -23.09 11.12
N LEU A 57 -2.89 -22.19 10.58
CA LEU A 57 -2.43 -22.29 9.20
C LEU A 57 -1.34 -23.37 9.09
N PRO A 58 -1.40 -24.27 8.10
CA PRO A 58 -0.34 -25.25 7.91
C PRO A 58 0.99 -24.58 7.56
N ALA A 59 2.10 -25.04 8.16
CA ALA A 59 3.43 -24.48 7.93
C ALA A 59 3.87 -24.48 6.45
N SER A 60 3.34 -25.41 5.64
CA SER A 60 3.61 -25.51 4.20
C SER A 60 2.98 -24.39 3.37
N TRP A 61 2.15 -23.52 3.97
CA TRP A 61 1.43 -22.47 3.27
C TRP A 61 2.23 -21.19 3.10
N SER A 62 3.19 -20.88 3.99
CA SER A 62 3.95 -19.62 3.93
C SER A 62 4.62 -19.41 2.57
N ASN A 63 5.36 -20.41 2.08
CA ASN A 63 6.03 -20.36 0.78
C ASN A 63 5.01 -20.31 -0.39
N LYS A 64 3.92 -21.08 -0.31
CA LYS A 64 2.89 -21.11 -1.36
C LYS A 64 2.11 -19.81 -1.46
N ILE A 65 1.80 -19.18 -0.33
CA ILE A 65 1.13 -17.88 -0.29
C ILE A 65 2.03 -16.83 -0.96
N GLY A 66 3.33 -16.84 -0.71
CA GLY A 66 4.29 -15.96 -1.38
C GLY A 66 4.23 -16.09 -2.90
N GLU A 67 4.31 -17.31 -3.43
CA GLU A 67 4.24 -17.56 -4.88
C GLU A 67 2.90 -17.15 -5.50
N VAL A 68 1.78 -17.48 -4.85
CA VAL A 68 0.43 -17.09 -5.31
C VAL A 68 0.28 -15.57 -5.30
N THR A 69 0.84 -14.92 -4.29
CA THR A 69 0.83 -13.45 -4.15
C THR A 69 1.63 -12.78 -5.25
N GLU A 70 2.84 -13.25 -5.54
CA GLU A 70 3.66 -12.71 -6.63
C GLU A 70 2.95 -12.87 -7.99
N LYS A 71 2.41 -14.06 -8.27
CA LYS A 71 1.66 -14.34 -9.50
C LYS A 71 0.42 -13.46 -9.61
N ALA A 72 -0.32 -13.28 -8.51
CA ALA A 72 -1.49 -12.41 -8.45
C ALA A 72 -1.13 -10.95 -8.74
N LEU A 73 -0.08 -10.43 -8.09
CA LEU A 73 0.38 -9.05 -8.29
C LEU A 73 0.90 -8.81 -9.71
N ARG A 74 1.62 -9.78 -10.30
CA ARG A 74 2.06 -9.72 -11.70
C ARG A 74 0.88 -9.69 -12.67
N LYS A 75 -0.09 -10.59 -12.49
CA LYS A 75 -1.29 -10.66 -13.33
C LYS A 75 -2.14 -9.40 -13.18
N ALA A 76 -2.31 -8.92 -11.97
CA ALA A 76 -3.03 -7.68 -11.67
C ALA A 76 -2.34 -6.47 -12.28
N SER A 77 -1.02 -6.36 -12.20
CA SER A 77 -0.25 -5.25 -12.80
C SER A 77 -0.47 -5.18 -14.30
N ASN A 78 -0.34 -6.32 -14.99
CA ASN A 78 -0.61 -6.42 -16.42
C ASN A 78 -2.08 -6.09 -16.75
N ALA A 79 -3.02 -6.59 -15.96
CA ALA A 79 -4.45 -6.43 -16.22
C ALA A 79 -5.00 -5.05 -15.82
N ALA A 80 -4.47 -4.38 -14.81
CA ALA A 80 -4.95 -3.09 -14.35
C ALA A 80 -4.22 -1.94 -15.03
N LEU A 81 -2.88 -1.90 -14.92
CA LEU A 81 -2.10 -0.73 -15.33
C LEU A 81 -1.90 -0.63 -16.84
N TYR A 82 -1.86 -1.77 -17.55
CA TYR A 82 -1.66 -1.80 -19.00
C TYR A 82 -2.97 -1.86 -19.81
N THR A 83 -4.13 -1.98 -19.16
CA THR A 83 -5.43 -1.95 -19.86
C THR A 83 -6.30 -0.75 -19.52
N LEU A 84 -5.94 0.02 -18.48
CA LEU A 84 -6.61 1.28 -18.14
C LEU A 84 -6.28 2.35 -19.19
N THR A 85 -7.30 2.87 -19.87
CA THR A 85 -7.16 4.04 -20.74
C THR A 85 -7.01 5.31 -19.90
N ASP A 86 -5.92 6.04 -20.13
CA ASP A 86 -5.61 7.29 -19.45
C ASP A 86 -6.51 8.41 -20.00
N THR A 87 -7.74 8.53 -19.49
CA THR A 87 -8.63 9.67 -19.78
C THR A 87 -8.54 10.71 -18.65
N PRO A 88 -7.82 11.84 -18.83
CA PRO A 88 -7.66 12.85 -17.78
C PRO A 88 -9.00 13.43 -17.32
N GLY A 89 -9.15 13.76 -16.04
CA GLY A 89 -10.27 14.57 -15.53
C GLY A 89 -11.58 13.86 -15.17
N LYS A 90 -11.70 12.53 -15.31
CA LYS A 90 -12.84 11.80 -14.72
C LYS A 90 -12.65 11.67 -13.20
N ALA A 91 -13.63 12.16 -12.44
CA ALA A 91 -13.76 11.89 -11.00
C ALA A 91 -13.72 10.38 -10.74
N ALA A 92 -13.05 9.95 -9.66
CA ALA A 92 -12.97 8.55 -9.27
C ALA A 92 -14.38 7.95 -9.29
N SER A 93 -14.60 6.89 -10.08
CA SER A 93 -15.91 6.25 -10.18
C SER A 93 -16.18 5.48 -8.90
N ASN A 94 -16.60 6.19 -7.86
CA ASN A 94 -16.74 5.72 -6.49
C ASN A 94 -17.86 4.66 -6.31
N ARG A 95 -18.45 4.13 -7.39
CA ARG A 95 -19.69 3.33 -7.34
C ARG A 95 -19.68 2.00 -8.10
N TRP A 96 -18.70 1.72 -8.96
CA TRP A 96 -18.69 0.45 -9.73
C TRP A 96 -17.80 -0.64 -9.14
N HIS A 97 -16.96 -0.33 -8.14
CA HIS A 97 -16.05 -1.31 -7.53
C HIS A 97 -16.58 -1.98 -6.26
N GLN A 98 -17.63 -1.44 -5.62
CA GLN A 98 -18.26 -2.08 -4.44
C GLN A 98 -19.15 -3.29 -4.81
N VAL A 99 -19.72 -3.33 -6.02
CA VAL A 99 -20.60 -4.45 -6.45
C VAL A 99 -19.80 -5.70 -6.80
N GLY A 100 -18.59 -5.55 -7.38
CA GLY A 100 -17.71 -6.69 -7.69
C GLY A 100 -17.15 -7.38 -6.44
N VAL A 101 -16.83 -6.61 -5.39
CA VAL A 101 -16.30 -7.14 -4.12
C VAL A 101 -17.35 -7.92 -3.33
N ALA A 102 -18.62 -7.49 -3.38
CA ALA A 102 -19.72 -8.20 -2.73
C ALA A 102 -20.05 -9.54 -3.43
N VAL A 103 -19.94 -9.61 -4.76
CA VAL A 103 -20.24 -10.82 -5.53
C VAL A 103 -19.07 -11.82 -5.54
N SER A 104 -17.81 -11.36 -5.50
CA SER A 104 -16.65 -12.27 -5.42
C SER A 104 -16.37 -12.81 -4.00
N GLY A 105 -16.98 -12.23 -2.96
CA GLY A 105 -16.77 -12.60 -1.56
C GLY A 105 -17.67 -13.71 -1.03
N GLY A 106 -18.74 -14.08 -1.74
CA GLY A 106 -19.79 -14.99 -1.23
C GLY A 106 -19.59 -16.50 -1.45
N VAL A 107 -18.63 -16.91 -2.29
CA VAL A 107 -18.45 -18.35 -2.66
C VAL A 107 -17.16 -18.97 -2.08
N GLY A 108 -16.22 -18.17 -1.58
CA GLY A 108 -14.87 -18.62 -1.26
C GLY A 108 -14.54 -18.94 0.21
N GLY A 109 -15.48 -18.75 1.14
CA GLY A 109 -15.21 -18.72 2.59
C GLY A 109 -14.72 -20.03 3.25
N PHE A 110 -14.49 -21.12 2.50
CA PHE A 110 -14.11 -22.42 3.07
C PHE A 110 -13.07 -23.24 2.29
N PHE A 111 -12.50 -22.75 1.17
CA PHE A 111 -11.72 -23.61 0.25
C PHE A 111 -10.18 -23.47 0.34
N GLY A 112 -9.64 -22.80 1.36
CA GLY A 112 -8.19 -22.74 1.61
C GLY A 112 -7.35 -22.15 0.46
N LEU A 113 -6.13 -22.65 0.25
CA LEU A 113 -5.21 -22.14 -0.80
C LEU A 113 -5.80 -22.13 -2.22
N GLY A 114 -6.72 -23.04 -2.54
CA GLY A 114 -7.36 -23.10 -3.86
C GLY A 114 -8.25 -21.89 -4.12
N ALA A 115 -9.05 -21.48 -3.12
CA ALA A 115 -9.81 -20.24 -3.21
C ALA A 115 -8.88 -19.03 -3.31
N LEU A 116 -7.81 -18.99 -2.52
CA LEU A 116 -6.84 -17.89 -2.57
C LEU A 116 -6.23 -17.72 -3.98
N ALA A 117 -5.90 -18.81 -4.66
CA ALA A 117 -5.31 -18.76 -6.01
C ALA A 117 -6.22 -18.11 -7.06
N VAL A 118 -7.55 -18.12 -6.85
CA VAL A 118 -8.54 -17.49 -7.72
C VAL A 118 -8.93 -16.11 -7.22
N GLU A 119 -9.22 -15.98 -5.93
CA GLU A 119 -9.66 -14.73 -5.30
C GLU A 119 -8.56 -13.67 -5.35
N LEU A 120 -7.31 -14.06 -5.10
CA LEU A 120 -6.22 -13.10 -4.92
C LEU A 120 -5.91 -12.33 -6.20
N PRO A 121 -5.74 -12.94 -7.39
CA PRO A 121 -5.55 -12.18 -8.62
C PRO A 121 -6.71 -11.22 -8.94
N ILE A 122 -7.96 -11.64 -8.67
CA ILE A 122 -9.16 -10.83 -8.94
C ILE A 122 -9.19 -9.63 -7.99
N SER A 123 -9.13 -9.87 -6.68
CA SER A 123 -9.14 -8.82 -5.66
C SER A 123 -7.96 -7.86 -5.85
N THR A 124 -6.75 -8.38 -6.11
CA THR A 124 -5.56 -7.56 -6.38
C THR A 124 -5.72 -6.68 -7.61
N THR A 125 -6.37 -7.19 -8.67
CA THR A 125 -6.69 -6.36 -9.85
C THR A 125 -7.66 -5.24 -9.51
N ILE A 126 -8.71 -5.51 -8.74
CA ILE A 126 -9.68 -4.49 -8.31
C ILE A 126 -9.00 -3.45 -7.42
N MET A 127 -8.18 -3.88 -6.45
CA MET A 127 -7.41 -2.98 -5.59
C MET A 127 -6.47 -2.12 -6.42
N LEU A 128 -5.69 -2.70 -7.33
CA LEU A 128 -4.73 -1.95 -8.14
C LEU A 128 -5.43 -0.92 -9.06
N ARG A 129 -6.62 -1.23 -9.59
CA ARG A 129 -7.45 -0.24 -10.28
C ARG A 129 -7.87 0.90 -9.37
N SER A 130 -8.31 0.57 -8.15
CA SER A 130 -8.65 1.60 -7.16
C SER A 130 -7.44 2.47 -6.79
N VAL A 131 -6.25 1.88 -6.68
CA VAL A 131 -4.99 2.61 -6.44
C VAL A 131 -4.68 3.54 -7.62
N ALA A 132 -4.82 3.05 -8.86
CA ALA A 132 -4.61 3.85 -10.06
C ALA A 132 -5.60 5.04 -10.16
N ASP A 133 -6.85 4.85 -9.74
CA ASP A 133 -7.84 5.93 -9.66
C ASP A 133 -7.45 7.00 -8.62
N VAL A 134 -6.91 6.57 -7.47
CA VAL A 134 -6.37 7.50 -6.45
C VAL A 134 -5.14 8.23 -6.98
N ALA A 135 -4.24 7.57 -7.70
CA ALA A 135 -3.09 8.20 -8.34
C ALA A 135 -3.54 9.33 -9.28
N ARG A 136 -4.51 9.05 -10.15
CA ARG A 136 -5.10 10.03 -11.06
C ARG A 136 -5.74 11.21 -10.34
N SER A 137 -6.43 10.98 -9.22
CA SER A 137 -7.05 12.08 -8.46
C SER A 137 -6.02 13.02 -7.83
N HIS A 138 -4.77 12.59 -7.70
CA HIS A 138 -3.63 13.39 -7.24
C HIS A 138 -2.80 13.98 -8.40
N GLY A 139 -3.31 13.88 -9.64
CA GLY A 139 -2.68 14.43 -10.83
C GLY A 139 -1.56 13.56 -11.42
N GLU A 140 -1.45 12.30 -11.01
CA GLU A 140 -0.52 11.36 -11.66
C GLU A 140 -1.07 10.91 -13.02
N SER A 141 -0.17 10.65 -13.97
CA SER A 141 -0.51 10.09 -15.28
C SER A 141 -0.20 8.60 -15.32
N LEU A 142 -1.19 7.76 -15.66
CA LEU A 142 -1.04 6.30 -15.73
C LEU A 142 -0.26 5.84 -16.96
N SER A 143 0.00 6.74 -17.91
CA SER A 143 0.92 6.49 -19.03
C SER A 143 2.39 6.66 -18.64
N SER A 144 2.70 7.23 -17.47
CA SER A 144 4.06 7.25 -16.91
C SER A 144 4.42 5.94 -16.22
N GLU A 145 5.57 5.38 -16.58
CA GLU A 145 6.15 4.21 -15.90
C GLU A 145 6.43 4.49 -14.41
N ASP A 146 6.74 5.73 -14.05
CA ASP A 146 6.93 6.11 -12.64
C ASP A 146 5.65 5.96 -11.82
N THR A 147 4.53 6.42 -12.36
CA THR A 147 3.21 6.26 -11.74
C THR A 147 2.81 4.80 -11.61
N ARG A 148 3.07 4.00 -12.66
CA ARG A 148 2.76 2.55 -12.66
C ARG A 148 3.54 1.83 -11.57
N ARG A 149 4.83 2.17 -11.41
CA ARG A 149 5.66 1.68 -10.29
C ARG A 149 5.07 2.10 -8.95
N ALA A 150 4.78 3.38 -8.78
CA ALA A 150 4.18 3.91 -7.55
C ALA A 150 2.85 3.20 -7.17
N CYS A 151 2.01 2.87 -8.15
CA CYS A 151 0.78 2.10 -7.90
C CYS A 151 1.07 0.68 -7.36
N ILE A 152 2.14 0.05 -7.81
CA ILE A 152 2.56 -1.27 -7.30
C ILE A 152 3.23 -1.13 -5.93
N GLU A 153 4.05 -0.10 -5.72
CA GLU A 153 4.71 0.19 -4.44
C GLU A 153 3.71 0.29 -3.28
N VAL A 154 2.49 0.78 -3.52
CA VAL A 154 1.41 0.82 -2.52
C VAL A 154 1.17 -0.53 -1.84
N PHE A 155 1.34 -1.65 -2.55
CA PHE A 155 1.15 -2.99 -1.99
C PHE A 155 2.25 -3.43 -1.02
N ALA A 156 3.38 -2.72 -1.00
CA ALA A 156 4.45 -2.93 -0.02
C ALA A 156 4.28 -2.03 1.22
N LEU A 157 3.41 -1.02 1.18
CA LEU A 157 3.20 -0.08 2.28
C LEU A 157 2.30 -0.75 3.33
N GLY A 158 2.82 -0.87 4.56
CA GLY A 158 2.08 -1.44 5.70
C GLY A 158 2.23 -2.95 5.91
N GLY A 159 3.15 -3.62 5.21
CA GLY A 159 3.55 -5.00 5.51
C GLY A 159 4.87 -4.99 6.27
N LYS A 160 4.87 -5.38 7.55
CA LYS A 160 6.08 -5.57 8.34
C LYS A 160 6.55 -7.01 8.20
N THR A 161 7.78 -7.25 7.74
CA THR A 161 8.35 -8.60 7.82
C THR A 161 8.95 -8.85 9.20
N GLN A 162 9.09 -10.12 9.60
CA GLN A 162 9.67 -10.48 10.91
C GLN A 162 11.13 -10.00 11.07
N ASP A 163 11.80 -9.75 9.95
CA ASP A 163 13.17 -9.22 9.90
C ASP A 163 13.24 -7.68 9.86
N ASP A 164 12.09 -6.98 9.82
CA ASP A 164 12.09 -5.50 9.80
C ASP A 164 12.11 -4.95 11.22
N ASP A 165 13.16 -4.19 11.57
CA ASP A 165 13.12 -3.34 12.75
C ASP A 165 12.11 -2.17 12.57
N ALA A 166 11.72 -1.54 13.69
CA ALA A 166 10.76 -0.42 13.67
C ALA A 166 11.21 0.76 12.78
N ALA A 167 12.53 0.94 12.61
CA ALA A 167 13.11 1.95 11.73
C ALA A 167 13.07 1.56 10.24
N GLU A 168 13.16 0.26 9.92
CA GLU A 168 13.21 -0.26 8.54
C GLU A 168 11.81 -0.47 7.93
N SER A 169 10.76 -0.37 8.75
CA SER A 169 9.36 -0.51 8.33
C SER A 169 8.63 0.82 8.05
N GLY A 170 9.28 1.97 8.30
CA GLY A 170 8.70 3.29 8.04
C GLY A 170 8.51 3.57 6.54
N TYR A 171 7.58 4.47 6.20
CA TYR A 171 7.19 4.75 4.81
C TYR A 171 8.38 5.06 3.89
N PHE A 172 9.28 5.96 4.32
CA PHE A 172 10.45 6.34 3.51
C PHE A 172 11.54 5.27 3.48
N ALA A 173 11.62 4.40 4.49
CA ALA A 173 12.53 3.25 4.48
C ALA A 173 12.10 2.26 3.40
N VAL A 174 10.81 1.90 3.37
CA VAL A 174 10.25 1.03 2.32
C VAL A 174 10.46 1.62 0.93
N ARG A 175 10.19 2.92 0.73
CA ARG A 175 10.45 3.58 -0.56
C ARG A 175 11.92 3.54 -0.97
N THR A 176 12.84 3.68 -0.02
CA THR A 176 14.28 3.63 -0.30
C THR A 176 14.71 2.23 -0.74
N VAL A 177 14.26 1.19 -0.02
CA VAL A 177 14.53 -0.21 -0.38
C VAL A 177 14.00 -0.53 -1.78
N LEU A 178 12.78 -0.11 -2.11
CA LEU A 178 12.19 -0.34 -3.44
C LEU A 178 12.95 0.42 -4.54
N ALA A 179 13.37 1.67 -4.29
CA ALA A 179 14.18 2.45 -5.23
C ALA A 179 15.57 1.83 -5.50
N GLN A 180 16.23 1.31 -4.45
CA GLN A 180 17.51 0.58 -4.59
C GLN A 180 17.36 -0.64 -5.51
N SER A 181 16.27 -1.36 -5.35
CA SER A 181 15.94 -2.56 -6.15
C SER A 181 15.84 -2.28 -7.65
N ILE A 182 15.29 -1.11 -7.99
CA ILE A 182 15.17 -0.64 -9.38
C ILE A 182 16.57 -0.30 -9.91
N THR A 183 17.38 0.39 -9.10
CA THR A 183 18.74 0.80 -9.47
C THR A 183 19.66 -0.42 -9.69
N GLU A 184 19.62 -1.39 -8.78
CA GLU A 184 20.34 -2.68 -8.90
C GLU A 184 19.94 -3.45 -10.16
N ALA A 185 18.63 -3.49 -10.47
CA ALA A 185 18.13 -4.14 -11.67
C ALA A 185 18.61 -3.44 -12.95
N GLY A 186 18.64 -2.11 -12.96
CA GLY A 186 19.20 -1.31 -14.06
C GLY A 186 20.69 -1.56 -14.27
N ARG A 187 21.48 -1.63 -13.18
CA ARG A 187 22.92 -1.94 -13.26
C ARG A 187 23.17 -3.35 -13.78
N TYR A 188 22.39 -4.34 -13.32
CA TYR A 188 22.50 -5.73 -13.81
C TYR A 188 22.23 -5.85 -15.31
N VAL A 189 21.24 -5.11 -15.84
CA VAL A 189 20.94 -5.06 -17.28
C VAL A 189 22.09 -4.40 -18.05
N ALA A 190 22.64 -3.30 -17.55
CA ALA A 190 23.77 -2.61 -18.17
C ALA A 190 25.06 -3.46 -18.18
N GLU A 191 25.34 -4.21 -17.11
CA GLU A 191 26.53 -5.05 -16.97
C GLU A 191 26.45 -6.36 -17.76
N LYS A 192 25.26 -6.94 -17.96
CA LYS A 192 25.08 -8.25 -18.60
C LYS A 192 24.55 -8.20 -20.03
N GLY A 193 24.30 -7.01 -20.59
CA GLY A 193 23.90 -6.84 -21.99
C GLY A 193 22.57 -7.51 -22.36
N LEU A 194 21.73 -7.84 -21.38
CA LEU A 194 20.41 -8.41 -21.59
C LEU A 194 19.43 -7.28 -21.95
N VAL A 195 19.37 -6.93 -23.24
CA VAL A 195 18.55 -5.84 -23.82
C VAL A 195 17.09 -6.26 -24.05
N GLU A 196 16.60 -7.32 -23.43
CA GLU A 196 15.16 -7.58 -23.49
C GLU A 196 14.44 -6.68 -22.48
N GLN A 197 13.91 -5.57 -23.02
CA GLN A 197 12.77 -4.74 -22.58
C GLN A 197 12.54 -4.67 -21.07
N GLY A 198 12.48 -3.49 -20.43
CA GLY A 198 12.39 -3.23 -18.96
C GLY A 198 11.54 -4.11 -18.01
N ALA A 199 10.87 -5.14 -18.50
CA ALA A 199 10.39 -6.33 -17.79
C ALA A 199 11.30 -6.87 -16.66
N PRO A 200 12.65 -6.95 -16.75
CA PRO A 200 13.46 -7.41 -15.61
C PRO A 200 13.32 -6.53 -14.37
N ILE A 201 13.17 -5.21 -14.56
CA ILE A 201 13.06 -4.24 -13.47
C ILE A 201 11.69 -4.36 -12.80
N MET A 202 10.61 -4.36 -13.58
CA MET A 202 9.26 -4.49 -13.05
C MET A 202 9.01 -5.86 -12.40
N VAL A 203 9.56 -6.94 -12.96
CA VAL A 203 9.47 -8.27 -12.35
C VAL A 203 10.18 -8.29 -11.00
N ARG A 204 11.39 -7.71 -10.89
CA ARG A 204 12.12 -7.62 -9.60
C ARG A 204 11.40 -6.74 -8.59
N LEU A 205 10.82 -5.61 -9.02
CA LEU A 205 10.01 -4.76 -8.17
C LEU A 205 8.80 -5.52 -7.63
N ILE A 206 8.04 -6.18 -8.51
CA ILE A 206 6.87 -6.98 -8.15
C ILE A 206 7.27 -8.10 -7.17
N ALA A 207 8.38 -8.79 -7.39
CA ALA A 207 8.86 -9.82 -6.48
C ALA A 207 9.19 -9.28 -5.08
N LYS A 208 9.84 -8.11 -4.97
CA LYS A 208 10.11 -7.48 -3.66
C LYS A 208 8.85 -6.96 -3.00
N VAL A 209 7.92 -6.37 -3.76
CA VAL A 209 6.61 -5.93 -3.24
C VAL A 209 5.79 -7.13 -2.77
N ALA A 210 5.81 -8.23 -3.50
CA ALA A 210 5.08 -9.45 -3.17
C ALA A 210 5.50 -10.05 -1.81
N LYS A 211 6.74 -9.87 -1.38
CA LYS A 211 7.18 -10.32 -0.04
C LYS A 211 6.41 -9.60 1.08
N ARG A 212 6.28 -8.27 0.99
CA ARG A 212 5.56 -7.46 1.99
C ARG A 212 4.04 -7.63 1.85
N PHE A 213 3.53 -7.66 0.61
CA PHE A 213 2.11 -7.93 0.36
C PHE A 213 1.70 -9.33 0.85
N GLY A 214 2.59 -10.31 0.72
CA GLY A 214 2.39 -11.68 1.21
C GLY A 214 2.10 -11.75 2.70
N VAL A 215 2.74 -10.91 3.52
CA VAL A 215 2.45 -10.82 4.96
C VAL A 215 0.99 -10.41 5.19
N GLN A 216 0.53 -9.36 4.52
CA GLN A 216 -0.86 -8.88 4.64
C GLN A 216 -1.87 -9.91 4.11
N VAL A 217 -1.53 -10.64 3.04
CA VAL A 217 -2.34 -11.76 2.53
C VAL A 217 -2.39 -12.91 3.54
N THR A 218 -1.28 -13.22 4.21
CA THR A 218 -1.24 -14.21 5.29
C THR A 218 -2.10 -13.76 6.49
N GLU A 219 -2.06 -12.48 6.87
CA GLU A 219 -2.94 -11.93 7.93
C GLU A 219 -4.43 -12.07 7.56
N LYS A 220 -4.80 -11.73 6.31
CA LYS A 220 -6.15 -11.94 5.79
C LYS A 220 -6.56 -13.40 5.87
N MET A 221 -5.69 -14.32 5.46
CA MET A 221 -5.95 -15.76 5.50
C MET A 221 -6.07 -16.28 6.93
N ALA A 222 -5.19 -15.85 7.83
CA ALA A 222 -5.24 -16.21 9.24
C ALA A 222 -6.57 -15.78 9.87
N ALA A 223 -7.04 -14.57 9.55
CA ALA A 223 -8.36 -14.11 9.99
C ALA A 223 -9.47 -15.02 9.48
N GLN A 224 -9.50 -15.29 8.17
CA GLN A 224 -10.52 -16.14 7.55
C GLN A 224 -10.45 -17.62 7.99
N ALA A 225 -9.32 -18.08 8.54
CA ALA A 225 -9.20 -19.42 9.12
C ALA A 225 -9.91 -19.56 10.48
N ILE A 226 -10.38 -18.46 11.08
CA ILE A 226 -11.12 -18.49 12.34
C ILE A 226 -12.57 -18.96 12.06
N PRO A 227 -13.02 -20.10 12.63
CA PRO A 227 -14.33 -20.69 12.30
C PRO A 227 -15.54 -19.80 12.60
N ALA A 228 -15.40 -18.84 13.51
CA ALA A 228 -16.46 -17.90 13.88
C ALA A 228 -16.72 -16.84 12.78
N ILE A 229 -15.88 -16.76 11.74
CA ILE A 229 -16.02 -15.81 10.64
C ILE A 229 -16.83 -16.47 9.51
N GLY A 230 -18.14 -16.27 9.53
CA GLY A 230 -19.01 -16.64 8.41
C GLY A 230 -18.87 -15.69 7.21
N ALA A 231 -19.76 -15.84 6.20
CA ALA A 231 -19.74 -15.05 4.98
C ALA A 231 -19.73 -13.51 5.23
N ALA A 232 -20.50 -13.03 6.21
CA ALA A 232 -20.52 -11.62 6.59
C ALA A 232 -19.16 -11.14 7.15
N GLY A 233 -18.49 -11.97 7.96
CA GLY A 233 -17.16 -11.66 8.47
C GLY A 233 -16.10 -11.70 7.37
N GLY A 234 -16.20 -12.64 6.42
CA GLY A 234 -15.35 -12.67 5.23
C GLY A 234 -15.49 -11.42 4.36
N ALA A 235 -16.72 -10.92 4.17
CA ALA A 235 -16.98 -9.67 3.46
C ALA A 235 -16.42 -8.45 4.21
N ALA A 236 -16.52 -8.42 5.54
CA ALA A 236 -15.92 -7.37 6.37
C ALA A 236 -14.40 -7.35 6.24
N ILE A 237 -13.74 -8.51 6.28
CA ILE A 237 -12.28 -8.63 6.08
C ILE A 237 -11.88 -8.12 4.69
N ASN A 238 -12.62 -8.50 3.65
CA ASN A 238 -12.34 -8.04 2.29
C ASN A 238 -12.49 -6.52 2.14
N THR A 239 -13.48 -5.94 2.82
CA THR A 239 -13.66 -4.48 2.87
C THR A 239 -12.49 -3.81 3.59
N LEU A 240 -12.09 -4.32 4.77
CA LEU A 240 -10.94 -3.80 5.51
C LEU A 240 -9.64 -3.89 4.70
N PHE A 241 -9.46 -4.96 3.94
CA PHE A 241 -8.32 -5.14 3.05
C PHE A 241 -8.29 -4.07 1.96
N MET A 242 -9.42 -3.83 1.28
CA MET A 242 -9.56 -2.78 0.29
C MET A 242 -9.30 -1.38 0.89
N ASP A 243 -9.96 -1.07 2.02
CA ASP A 243 -9.83 0.22 2.71
C ASP A 243 -8.38 0.50 3.10
N HIS A 244 -7.65 -0.54 3.55
CA HIS A 244 -6.24 -0.44 3.88
C HIS A 244 -5.39 0.03 2.69
N PHE A 245 -5.50 -0.61 1.52
CA PHE A 245 -4.71 -0.20 0.35
C PHE A 245 -5.18 1.11 -0.28
N GLN A 246 -6.46 1.46 -0.17
CA GLN A 246 -6.93 2.78 -0.57
C GLN A 246 -6.33 3.88 0.31
N GLU A 247 -6.22 3.66 1.61
CA GLU A 247 -5.57 4.60 2.54
C GLU A 247 -4.06 4.69 2.28
N MET A 248 -3.38 3.57 2.05
CA MET A 248 -1.97 3.58 1.64
C MET A 248 -1.77 4.36 0.34
N ALA A 249 -2.65 4.18 -0.64
CA ALA A 249 -2.61 4.94 -1.89
C ALA A 249 -2.83 6.44 -1.66
N GLN A 250 -3.84 6.82 -0.87
CA GLN A 250 -4.11 8.22 -0.56
C GLN A 250 -2.90 8.89 0.11
N GLY A 251 -2.33 8.24 1.13
CA GLY A 251 -1.13 8.74 1.79
C GLY A 251 0.05 8.84 0.82
N HIS A 252 0.34 7.77 0.09
CA HIS A 252 1.49 7.72 -0.83
C HIS A 252 1.39 8.78 -1.94
N PHE A 253 0.23 8.93 -2.57
CA PHE A 253 0.04 9.91 -3.65
C PHE A 253 -0.12 11.34 -3.13
N THR A 254 -0.55 11.54 -1.89
CA THR A 254 -0.45 12.85 -1.22
C THR A 254 1.00 13.27 -1.04
N VAL A 255 1.85 12.37 -0.53
CA VAL A 255 3.28 12.65 -0.38
C VAL A 255 3.89 12.96 -1.75
N ARG A 256 3.67 12.12 -2.77
CA ARG A 256 4.20 12.36 -4.12
C ARG A 256 3.73 13.67 -4.74
N LYS A 257 2.47 14.06 -4.53
CA LYS A 257 1.94 15.37 -4.96
C LYS A 257 2.74 16.52 -4.34
N LEU A 258 3.01 16.44 -3.03
CA LEU A 258 3.81 17.44 -2.33
C LEU A 258 5.28 17.41 -2.78
N GLU A 259 5.85 16.24 -3.06
CA GLU A 259 7.22 16.10 -3.59
C GLU A 259 7.37 16.80 -4.94
N ARG A 260 6.35 16.74 -5.82
CA ARG A 260 6.34 17.48 -7.09
C ARG A 260 6.36 19.00 -6.90
N GLN A 261 5.79 19.50 -5.80
CA GLN A 261 5.65 20.93 -5.53
C GLN A 261 6.85 21.50 -4.75
N TYR A 262 7.36 20.75 -3.79
CA TYR A 262 8.35 21.23 -2.81
C TYR A 262 9.70 20.51 -2.88
N GLY A 263 9.79 19.44 -3.68
CA GLY A 263 10.97 18.56 -3.75
C GLY A 263 10.96 17.46 -2.69
N VAL A 264 11.59 16.33 -3.02
CA VAL A 264 11.62 15.12 -2.19
C VAL A 264 12.29 15.37 -0.84
N GLU A 265 13.44 16.03 -0.84
CA GLU A 265 14.24 16.23 0.37
C GLU A 265 13.52 17.06 1.44
N LEU A 266 12.84 18.14 1.02
CA LEU A 266 12.08 18.99 1.93
C LEU A 266 10.88 18.23 2.51
N VAL A 267 10.10 17.55 1.66
CA VAL A 267 8.92 16.80 2.10
C VAL A 267 9.32 15.66 3.04
N ARG A 268 10.39 14.93 2.75
CA ARG A 268 10.93 13.89 3.63
C ARG A 268 11.34 14.46 4.99
N LYS A 269 12.14 15.52 4.99
CA LYS A 269 12.59 16.17 6.23
C LYS A 269 11.42 16.60 7.11
N VAL A 270 10.40 17.21 6.50
CA VAL A 270 9.20 17.65 7.22
C VAL A 270 8.40 16.44 7.72
N TYR A 271 8.23 15.41 6.90
CA TYR A 271 7.52 14.18 7.26
C TYR A 271 8.16 13.45 8.45
N GLU A 272 9.48 13.37 8.49
CA GLU A 272 10.24 12.76 9.58
C GLU A 272 10.17 13.57 10.87
N ALA A 273 10.11 14.90 10.76
CA ALA A 273 9.93 15.79 11.91
C ALA A 273 8.49 15.80 12.47
N LEU A 274 7.49 15.36 11.69
CA LEU A 274 6.11 15.28 12.16
C LEU A 274 5.94 14.14 13.18
N PRO A 275 5.13 14.34 14.24
CA PRO A 275 4.80 13.27 15.17
C PRO A 275 3.95 12.17 14.50
N ASN A 276 4.07 10.94 15.00
CA ASN A 276 3.16 9.85 14.67
C ASN A 276 1.86 10.02 15.49
N GLU A 277 0.88 10.74 14.95
CA GLU A 277 -0.40 10.99 15.64
C GLU A 277 -1.47 10.00 15.23
N PRO A 278 -2.20 9.31 16.13
CA PRO A 278 -3.24 8.35 15.79
C PRO A 278 -4.34 8.92 14.88
N ARG A 279 -4.86 8.07 13.98
CA ARG A 279 -5.90 8.41 13.00
C ARG A 279 -7.07 9.14 13.67
N ARG A 280 -7.14 10.46 13.53
CA ARG A 280 -8.39 11.19 13.78
C ARG A 280 -9.32 10.92 12.60
N ARG A 281 -10.42 10.19 12.83
CA ARG A 281 -11.52 10.19 11.85
C ARG A 281 -11.89 11.65 11.60
N ALA A 282 -11.77 12.11 10.36
CA ALA A 282 -12.30 13.41 9.98
C ALA A 282 -13.78 13.40 10.37
N ARG A 283 -14.16 14.23 11.36
CA ARG A 283 -15.56 14.58 11.57
C ARG A 283 -15.98 15.30 10.30
N VAL A 284 -16.59 14.58 9.36
CA VAL A 284 -17.38 15.21 8.31
C VAL A 284 -18.53 15.91 9.05
N ARG A 285 -18.32 17.18 9.42
CA ARG A 285 -19.43 18.06 9.78
C ARG A 285 -20.20 18.23 8.48
N SER A 286 -21.31 17.51 8.35
CA SER A 286 -22.35 17.80 7.38
C SER A 286 -22.86 19.22 7.66
N ALA A 287 -22.20 20.20 7.05
CA ALA A 287 -22.68 21.57 6.95
C ALA A 287 -23.71 21.60 5.83
N THR A 288 -24.92 21.15 6.14
CA THR A 288 -26.12 21.57 5.41
C THR A 288 -27.27 21.62 6.41
N ARG A 289 -27.23 22.64 7.26
CA ARG A 289 -28.43 23.30 7.76
C ARG A 289 -28.69 24.47 6.82
N ARG A 290 -29.74 24.37 6.02
CA ARG A 290 -30.84 25.34 5.95
C ARG A 290 -32.00 24.67 5.25
#